data_AF-A0A3N5JMA7-F1
#
_entry.id   AF-A0A3N5JMA7-F1
#
_cell.length_a   1.000
_cell.length_b   1.000
_cell.length_c   1.000
_cell.angle_alpha   90.00
_cell.angle_beta   90.00
_cell.angle_gamma   90.00
#
_symmetry.space_group_name_H-M   'P 1'
#
loop_
_entity.id
_entity.type
_entity.pdbx_description
1 polymer ?
#
loop_
_entity_poly.entity_id
_entity_poly.type
_entity_poly.pdbx_seq_one_letter_code
_entity_poly.pdbx_strand_id
1 'polypeptide(L)'
;MESVRRLLETLEFQVDVFDGPDLGRPPINVVQQRIVAADCVVLLLGPREPAMGQREIEPAHWPAEEGVYAVAKEKPVALFLHPGTRVPESIRPLQTPARFDFWDTLDFAKNLHHVLKHLLDLKRRIELPPGNQPCLFTKVIARNRIQRNGTLVMDIYHEVVARQECAQFHHHIDTGMDKRVTACIRLVSPDAYEIEGTLESSRHRATLEFEQGTDREIPYFVTVDPPLLPGERFGYRREFTVNNFFPLKRAELARMADEEGFPEQYKVDGRIYYGRVWDVFYEMESILLSIHFPRKTTIRSKRALAYAIASRTVNTVETERCNSAECLSIEESPDIGERIVSLRVRRPLMNHQYVLLYEPD
;
A
#
# COMPACT_ATOMS: atom_id res chain seq x y z
N MET A 1 -29.83 5.82 9.32
CA MET A 1 -29.13 4.54 9.61
C MET A 1 -28.88 3.69 8.36
N GLU A 2 -29.90 3.32 7.59
CA GLU A 2 -29.74 2.48 6.37
C GLU A 2 -28.72 3.04 5.35
N SER A 3 -28.67 4.37 5.16
CA SER A 3 -27.72 5.02 4.26
C SER A 3 -26.25 4.84 4.68
N VAL A 4 -25.98 4.79 5.99
CA VAL A 4 -24.64 4.55 6.55
C VAL A 4 -24.28 3.07 6.38
N ARG A 5 -25.23 2.16 6.64
CA ARG A 5 -25.03 0.72 6.46
C ARG A 5 -24.66 0.38 5.01
N ARG A 6 -25.43 0.87 4.04
CA ARG A 6 -25.14 0.67 2.61
C ARG A 6 -23.79 1.22 2.20
N LEU A 7 -23.40 2.37 2.78
CA LEU A 7 -22.07 2.94 2.55
C LEU A 7 -20.97 2.02 3.07
N LEU A 8 -21.10 1.50 4.29
CA LEU A 8 -20.14 0.56 4.88
C LEU A 8 -20.02 -0.73 4.04
N GLU A 9 -21.14 -1.29 3.60
CA GLU A 9 -21.15 -2.46 2.70
C GLU A 9 -20.50 -2.15 1.35
N THR A 10 -20.75 -0.97 0.77
CA THR A 10 -20.13 -0.51 -0.48
C THR A 10 -18.61 -0.36 -0.33
N LEU A 11 -18.15 0.01 0.87
CA LEU A 11 -16.74 0.09 1.21
C LEU A 11 -16.15 -1.25 1.68
N GLU A 12 -16.90 -2.35 1.52
CA GLU A 12 -16.51 -3.72 1.83
C GLU A 12 -16.29 -4.00 3.32
N PHE A 13 -16.90 -3.23 4.22
CA PHE A 13 -16.95 -3.61 5.64
C PHE A 13 -17.93 -4.78 5.81
N GLN A 14 -17.50 -5.85 6.50
CA GLN A 14 -18.43 -6.86 7.00
C GLN A 14 -19.11 -6.32 8.26
N VAL A 15 -20.33 -5.80 8.09
CA VAL A 15 -21.02 -5.09 9.16
C VAL A 15 -21.85 -6.06 10.00
N ASP A 16 -21.40 -6.36 11.23
CA ASP A 16 -22.24 -6.97 12.26
C ASP A 16 -23.11 -5.87 12.90
N VAL A 17 -24.27 -5.58 12.31
CA VAL A 17 -25.16 -4.51 12.82
C VAL A 17 -26.10 -5.05 13.89
N PHE A 18 -26.18 -4.35 15.03
CA PHE A 18 -27.39 -4.32 15.85
C PHE A 18 -27.99 -2.91 15.83
N ASP A 19 -29.10 -2.75 15.13
CA ASP A 19 -29.89 -1.53 15.06
C ASP A 19 -31.28 -1.87 15.61
N GLY A 20 -31.54 -1.51 16.86
CA GLY A 20 -32.81 -1.78 17.51
C GLY A 20 -32.93 -1.08 18.86
N PRO A 21 -34.11 -0.54 19.21
CA PRO A 21 -34.36 0.11 20.49
C PRO A 21 -34.06 -0.87 21.64
N ASP A 22 -33.82 -0.33 22.85
CA ASP A 22 -33.35 -1.00 24.08
C ASP A 22 -33.92 -2.41 24.41
N LEU A 23 -35.01 -2.82 23.76
CA LEU A 23 -35.73 -4.06 23.94
C LEU A 23 -35.06 -5.33 23.36
N GLY A 24 -34.07 -5.21 22.47
CA GLY A 24 -33.44 -6.37 21.81
C GLY A 24 -31.93 -6.54 22.04
N ARG A 25 -31.35 -5.76 22.96
CA ARG A 25 -29.89 -5.65 23.11
C ARG A 25 -29.28 -6.99 23.58
N PRO A 26 -28.21 -7.48 22.92
CA PRO A 26 -27.45 -8.63 23.42
C PRO A 26 -26.87 -8.34 24.81
N PRO A 27 -26.67 -9.37 25.66
CA PRO A 27 -26.02 -9.18 26.95
C PRO A 27 -24.64 -8.53 26.79
N ILE A 28 -24.23 -7.71 27.77
CA ILE A 28 -23.02 -6.86 27.66
C ILE A 28 -21.74 -7.66 27.33
N ASN A 29 -21.61 -8.88 27.85
CA ASN A 29 -20.49 -9.77 27.57
C ASN A 29 -20.43 -10.18 26.08
N VAL A 30 -21.57 -10.36 25.42
CA VAL A 30 -21.65 -10.67 23.99
C VAL A 30 -21.19 -9.46 23.16
N VAL A 31 -21.63 -8.26 23.53
CA VAL A 31 -21.22 -7.01 22.85
C VAL A 31 -19.72 -6.78 23.03
N GLN A 32 -19.20 -6.96 24.24
CA GLN A 32 -17.76 -6.86 24.53
C GLN A 32 -16.93 -7.87 23.73
N GLN A 33 -17.39 -9.12 23.61
CA GLN A 33 -16.73 -10.14 22.79
C GLN A 33 -16.72 -9.77 21.31
N ARG A 34 -17.83 -9.24 20.79
CA ARG A 34 -17.91 -8.76 19.40
C ARG A 34 -16.97 -7.59 19.13
N ILE A 35 -16.90 -6.61 20.03
CA ILE A 35 -15.95 -5.50 19.92
C ILE A 35 -14.50 -6.01 19.91
N VAL A 36 -14.19 -7.01 20.75
CA VAL A 36 -12.85 -7.62 20.79
C VAL A 36 -12.55 -8.40 19.51
N ALA A 37 -13.54 -9.07 18.93
CA ALA A 37 -13.39 -9.84 17.69
C ALA A 37 -13.35 -8.96 16.42
N ALA A 38 -13.94 -7.76 16.46
CA ALA A 38 -13.99 -6.86 15.32
C ALA A 38 -12.63 -6.20 15.03
N ASP A 39 -12.33 -5.97 13.75
CA ASP A 39 -11.10 -5.28 13.33
C ASP A 39 -11.16 -3.77 13.60
N CYS A 40 -12.37 -3.19 13.67
CA CYS A 40 -12.61 -1.80 14.05
C CYS A 40 -14.01 -1.60 14.62
N VAL A 41 -14.26 -0.38 15.12
CA VAL A 41 -15.58 0.06 15.54
C VAL A 41 -15.93 1.39 14.85
N VAL A 42 -17.07 1.41 14.16
CA VAL A 42 -17.68 2.65 13.66
C VAL A 42 -18.79 3.05 14.64
N LEU A 43 -18.61 4.18 15.30
CA LEU A 43 -19.48 4.64 16.36
C LEU A 43 -20.35 5.82 15.90
N LEU A 44 -21.66 5.66 16.00
CA LEU A 44 -22.65 6.71 15.77
C LEU A 44 -23.18 7.19 17.13
N LEU A 45 -22.68 8.33 17.60
CA LEU A 45 -23.03 8.84 18.92
C LEU A 45 -24.17 9.87 18.82
N GLY A 46 -25.37 9.38 19.08
CA GLY A 46 -26.60 10.16 19.11
C GLY A 46 -26.95 10.71 20.49
N PRO A 47 -27.95 11.60 20.56
CA PRO A 47 -28.43 12.16 21.81
C PRO A 47 -29.17 11.11 22.66
N ARG A 48 -29.08 11.23 23.99
CA ARG A 48 -29.99 10.56 24.93
C ARG A 48 -31.37 11.19 24.83
N GLU A 49 -32.43 10.42 25.12
CA GLU A 49 -33.76 10.99 25.32
C GLU A 49 -33.67 12.17 26.32
N PRO A 50 -34.15 13.37 25.94
CA PRO A 50 -33.94 14.56 26.73
C PRO A 50 -34.70 14.47 28.06
N ALA A 51 -33.98 14.63 29.17
CA ALA A 51 -34.58 14.90 30.47
C ALA A 51 -35.07 16.36 30.51
N MET A 52 -36.26 16.63 31.04
CA MET A 52 -36.80 17.98 31.13
C MET A 52 -35.81 18.93 31.86
N GLY A 53 -35.42 20.02 31.19
CA GLY A 53 -34.66 21.13 31.79
C GLY A 53 -33.15 21.14 31.53
N GLN A 54 -32.58 20.20 30.77
CA GLN A 54 -31.16 20.23 30.43
C GLN A 54 -30.90 21.05 29.14
N ARG A 55 -29.91 21.97 29.19
CA ARG A 55 -29.46 22.79 28.05
C ARG A 55 -28.47 22.06 27.13
N GLU A 56 -27.86 20.99 27.62
CA GLU A 56 -26.86 20.23 26.89
C GLU A 56 -27.35 18.80 26.70
N ILE A 57 -27.19 18.30 25.48
CA ILE A 57 -27.72 17.00 25.10
C ILE A 57 -26.67 15.95 25.42
N GLU A 58 -26.90 15.23 26.51
CA GLU A 58 -26.06 14.11 26.91
C GLU A 58 -26.13 13.00 25.84
N PRO A 59 -25.02 12.26 25.61
CA PRO A 59 -25.00 11.18 24.65
C PRO A 59 -25.81 9.97 25.11
N ALA A 60 -26.31 9.19 24.16
CA ALA A 60 -26.90 7.89 24.44
C ALA A 60 -25.90 7.01 25.22
N HIS A 61 -26.37 6.42 26.32
CA HIS A 61 -25.54 5.71 27.30
C HIS A 61 -24.74 4.57 26.65
N TRP A 62 -25.42 3.79 25.81
CA TRP A 62 -24.90 2.57 25.24
C TRP A 62 -23.78 2.77 24.20
N PRO A 63 -23.97 3.55 23.12
CA PRO A 63 -22.87 3.90 22.22
C PRO A 63 -21.68 4.55 22.95
N ALA A 64 -21.96 5.37 23.97
CA ALA A 64 -20.88 5.98 24.75
C ALA A 64 -20.04 4.92 25.48
N GLU A 65 -20.66 3.98 26.20
CA GLU A 65 -19.95 2.89 26.89
C GLU A 65 -19.21 1.95 25.95
N GLU A 66 -19.82 1.59 24.83
CA GLU A 66 -19.20 0.75 23.80
C GLU A 66 -18.00 1.42 23.17
N GLY A 67 -18.09 2.74 22.91
CA GLY A 67 -16.97 3.55 22.47
C GLY A 67 -15.82 3.55 23.47
N VAL A 68 -16.12 3.78 24.76
CA VAL A 68 -15.10 3.74 25.82
C VAL A 68 -14.46 2.36 25.91
N TYR A 69 -15.25 1.29 25.82
CA TYR A 69 -14.75 -0.07 25.86
C TYR A 69 -13.86 -0.41 24.64
N ALA A 70 -14.26 0.00 23.43
CA ALA A 70 -13.47 -0.18 22.22
C ALA A 70 -12.09 0.50 22.32
N VAL A 71 -12.06 1.73 22.85
CA VAL A 71 -10.81 2.46 23.12
C VAL A 71 -9.96 1.77 24.16
N ALA A 72 -10.56 1.30 25.26
CA ALA A 72 -9.86 0.55 26.31
C ALA A 72 -9.28 -0.79 25.81
N LYS A 73 -9.79 -1.32 24.68
CA LYS A 73 -9.27 -2.51 23.99
C LYS A 73 -8.41 -2.16 22.77
N GLU A 74 -7.98 -0.90 22.66
CA GLU A 74 -7.08 -0.40 21.60
C GLU A 74 -7.61 -0.65 20.18
N LYS A 75 -8.93 -0.70 20.01
CA LYS A 75 -9.54 -0.89 18.70
C LYS A 75 -9.49 0.41 17.87
N PRO A 76 -9.24 0.34 16.55
CA PRO A 76 -9.47 1.47 15.66
C PRO A 76 -10.94 1.92 15.73
N VAL A 77 -11.18 3.19 16.06
CA VAL A 77 -12.53 3.75 16.18
C VAL A 77 -12.72 4.93 15.22
N ALA A 78 -13.83 4.97 14.50
CA ALA A 78 -14.33 6.18 13.84
C ALA A 78 -15.59 6.67 14.54
N LEU A 79 -15.55 7.87 15.11
CA LEU A 79 -16.68 8.48 15.84
C LEU A 79 -17.36 9.55 15.00
N PHE A 80 -18.61 9.33 14.61
CA PHE A 80 -19.50 10.34 14.04
C PHE A 80 -20.49 10.84 15.09
N LEU A 81 -20.80 12.14 15.04
CA LEU A 81 -21.58 12.82 16.09
C LEU A 81 -22.85 13.44 15.56
N HIS A 82 -23.95 13.20 16.25
CA HIS A 82 -25.18 13.92 16.02
C HIS A 82 -25.03 15.37 16.49
N PRO A 83 -25.53 16.37 15.73
CA PRO A 83 -25.49 17.77 16.11
C PRO A 83 -26.00 17.99 17.54
N GLY A 84 -25.27 18.82 18.30
CA GLY A 84 -25.63 19.19 19.68
C GLY A 84 -25.28 18.15 20.76
N THR A 85 -24.83 16.94 20.39
CA THR A 85 -24.49 15.88 21.35
C THR A 85 -23.11 16.11 21.97
N ARG A 86 -23.02 15.99 23.30
CA ARG A 86 -21.75 16.05 24.03
C ARG A 86 -20.91 14.80 23.81
N VAL A 87 -19.59 14.97 23.76
CA VAL A 87 -18.63 13.87 23.63
C VAL A 87 -18.01 13.56 25.00
N PRO A 88 -18.10 12.31 25.50
CA PRO A 88 -17.39 11.89 26.69
C PRO A 88 -15.89 12.14 26.56
N GLU A 89 -15.23 12.58 27.64
CA GLU A 89 -13.81 12.97 27.61
C GLU A 89 -12.88 11.86 27.15
N SER A 90 -13.19 10.62 27.55
CA SER A 90 -12.46 9.41 27.20
C SER A 90 -12.43 9.09 25.70
N ILE A 91 -13.42 9.54 24.92
CA ILE A 91 -13.49 9.32 23.46
C ILE A 91 -13.41 10.63 22.65
N ARG A 92 -13.28 11.78 23.33
CA ARG A 92 -13.17 13.11 22.72
C ARG A 92 -12.02 13.23 21.71
N PRO A 93 -10.82 12.65 21.92
CA PRO A 93 -9.72 12.73 20.95
C PRO A 93 -10.02 12.05 19.60
N LEU A 94 -11.04 11.17 19.55
CA LEU A 94 -11.40 10.37 18.38
C LEU A 94 -12.52 11.00 17.54
N GLN A 95 -13.00 12.17 17.99
CA GLN A 95 -14.06 12.92 17.32
C GLN A 95 -13.68 13.24 15.87
N THR A 96 -14.52 12.82 14.93
CA THR A 96 -14.43 13.33 13.56
C THR A 96 -14.98 14.77 13.48
N PRO A 97 -14.47 15.61 12.56
CA PRO A 97 -15.00 16.95 12.32
C PRO A 97 -16.45 16.95 11.82
N ALA A 98 -16.90 15.85 11.20
CA ALA A 98 -18.24 15.71 10.67
C ALA A 98 -19.26 15.61 11.80
N ARG A 99 -20.22 16.55 11.81
CA ARG A 99 -21.41 16.52 12.67
C ARG A 99 -22.62 16.57 11.76
N PHE A 100 -23.45 15.54 11.82
CA PHE A 100 -24.62 15.43 10.96
C PHE A 100 -25.69 14.57 11.61
N ASP A 101 -26.93 14.86 11.30
CA ASP A 101 -28.07 14.08 11.74
C ASP A 101 -28.07 12.72 11.00
N PHE A 102 -27.89 11.62 11.76
CA PHE A 102 -27.84 10.26 11.22
C PHE A 102 -29.19 9.74 10.72
N TRP A 103 -30.26 10.42 11.13
CA TRP A 103 -31.64 10.10 10.80
C TRP A 103 -32.12 10.91 9.59
N ASP A 104 -31.52 12.09 9.33
CA ASP A 104 -31.76 12.86 8.11
C ASP A 104 -30.83 12.44 6.95
N THR A 105 -31.45 11.91 5.88
CA THR A 105 -30.73 11.48 4.68
C THR A 105 -30.12 12.65 3.90
N LEU A 106 -30.74 13.83 3.93
CA LEU A 106 -30.22 15.01 3.25
C LEU A 106 -29.00 15.58 3.95
N ASP A 107 -29.01 15.60 5.29
CA ASP A 107 -27.87 16.06 6.08
C ASP A 107 -26.69 15.08 5.99
N PHE A 108 -26.96 13.77 5.98
CA PHE A 108 -25.96 12.75 5.67
C PHE A 108 -25.32 12.97 4.30
N ALA A 109 -26.12 13.21 3.24
CA ALA A 109 -25.61 13.40 1.88
C ALA A 109 -24.66 14.61 1.77
N LYS A 110 -24.97 15.72 2.47
CA LYS A 110 -24.09 16.91 2.53
C LYS A 110 -22.73 16.60 3.16
N ASN A 111 -22.71 15.68 4.13
CA ASN A 111 -21.52 15.30 4.87
C ASN A 111 -20.83 14.03 4.35
N LEU A 112 -21.35 13.42 3.28
CA LEU A 112 -20.90 12.13 2.76
C LEU A 112 -19.39 12.08 2.48
N HIS A 113 -18.83 13.14 1.91
CA HIS A 113 -17.40 13.21 1.60
C HIS A 113 -16.50 13.16 2.86
N HIS A 114 -16.94 13.75 3.98
CA HIS A 114 -16.24 13.63 5.25
C HIS A 114 -16.37 12.23 5.84
N VAL A 115 -17.56 11.64 5.76
CA VAL A 115 -17.82 10.26 6.21
C VAL A 115 -16.95 9.27 5.42
N LEU A 116 -16.96 9.37 4.09
CA LEU A 116 -16.14 8.58 3.19
C LEU A 116 -14.65 8.67 3.53
N LYS A 117 -14.12 9.90 3.68
CA LYS A 117 -12.72 10.11 4.04
C LYS A 117 -12.36 9.38 5.33
N HIS A 118 -13.17 9.52 6.38
CA HIS A 118 -12.89 8.91 7.67
C HIS A 118 -13.02 7.39 7.66
N LEU A 119 -13.99 6.83 6.92
CA LEU A 119 -14.11 5.39 6.77
C LEU A 119 -12.95 4.80 5.96
N LEU A 120 -12.47 5.50 4.93
CA LEU A 120 -11.27 5.08 4.19
C LEU A 120 -10.00 5.19 5.03
N ASP A 121 -9.86 6.26 5.82
CA ASP A 121 -8.76 6.40 6.77
C ASP A 121 -8.81 5.31 7.86
N LEU A 122 -10.02 4.94 8.31
CA LEU A 122 -10.22 3.82 9.22
C LEU A 122 -9.86 2.48 8.56
N LYS A 123 -10.32 2.22 7.33
CA LYS A 123 -9.97 1.02 6.55
C LYS A 123 -8.46 0.86 6.38
N ARG A 124 -7.74 1.96 6.09
CA ARG A 124 -6.27 1.99 6.07
C ARG A 124 -5.63 1.62 7.41
N ARG A 125 -6.26 1.95 8.54
CA ARG A 125 -5.83 1.60 9.90
C ARG A 125 -6.25 0.20 10.35
N ILE A 126 -7.07 -0.51 9.56
CA ILE A 126 -7.53 -1.87 9.82
C ILE A 126 -6.73 -2.86 8.99
N GLU A 127 -6.57 -2.55 7.69
CA GLU A 127 -5.71 -3.28 6.76
C GLU A 127 -4.21 -3.15 7.14
N LEU A 128 -3.92 -2.29 8.11
CA LEU A 128 -2.68 -2.25 8.85
C LEU A 128 -2.95 -2.46 10.32
N PRO A 129 -2.12 -3.23 11.04
CA PRO A 129 -2.04 -3.05 12.49
C PRO A 129 -1.71 -1.57 12.79
N PRO A 130 -2.48 -0.84 13.62
CA PRO A 130 -2.07 0.46 14.11
C PRO A 130 -0.87 0.28 15.06
N GLY A 131 0.32 0.78 14.71
CA GLY A 131 1.41 0.97 15.68
C GLY A 131 2.87 0.82 15.23
N ASN A 132 3.22 0.01 14.22
CA ASN A 132 4.63 -0.39 13.99
C ASN A 132 5.12 -0.22 12.54
N GLN A 133 4.80 0.89 11.86
CA GLN A 133 5.60 1.27 10.68
C GLN A 133 6.65 2.28 11.15
N PRO A 134 7.91 1.85 11.36
CA PRO A 134 8.94 2.70 11.93
C PRO A 134 9.31 3.84 10.97
N CYS A 135 8.94 3.74 9.68
CA CYS A 135 9.20 4.74 8.64
C CYS A 135 8.04 4.90 7.64
N LEU A 136 8.01 6.05 6.96
CA LEU A 136 7.23 6.34 5.76
C LEU A 136 8.19 6.44 4.57
N PHE A 137 7.91 5.77 3.45
CA PHE A 137 8.71 5.95 2.23
C PHE A 137 8.12 7.07 1.36
N THR A 138 8.74 8.24 1.34
CA THR A 138 8.27 9.38 0.54
C THR A 138 8.53 9.17 -0.96
N LYS A 139 9.60 8.44 -1.30
CA LYS A 139 9.96 8.23 -2.70
C LYS A 139 10.70 6.92 -2.89
N VAL A 140 10.22 6.15 -3.86
CA VAL A 140 10.88 4.93 -4.32
C VAL A 140 11.11 5.03 -5.82
N ILE A 141 12.33 4.73 -6.25
CA ILE A 141 12.67 4.60 -7.66
C ILE A 141 13.37 3.26 -7.85
N ALA A 142 12.88 2.45 -8.79
CA ALA A 142 13.49 1.19 -9.18
C ALA A 142 13.70 1.16 -10.69
N ARG A 143 14.95 1.29 -11.12
CA ARG A 143 15.35 1.27 -12.53
C ARG A 143 16.06 -0.02 -12.85
N ASN A 144 15.70 -0.63 -13.97
CA ASN A 144 16.36 -1.80 -14.53
C ASN A 144 17.00 -1.37 -15.82
N ARG A 145 18.31 -1.46 -15.93
CA ARG A 145 19.02 -1.16 -17.17
C ARG A 145 19.61 -2.42 -17.74
N ILE A 146 19.04 -2.86 -18.87
CA ILE A 146 19.54 -4.02 -19.59
C ILE A 146 20.77 -3.59 -20.38
N GLN A 147 21.92 -4.15 -20.02
CA GLN A 147 23.21 -3.83 -20.62
C GLN A 147 23.42 -4.63 -21.90
N ARG A 148 24.26 -4.11 -22.81
CA ARG A 148 24.59 -4.80 -24.08
C ARG A 148 25.35 -6.11 -23.89
N ASN A 149 26.05 -6.26 -22.78
CA ASN A 149 26.79 -7.48 -22.43
C ASN A 149 25.89 -8.58 -21.85
N GLY A 150 24.57 -8.40 -21.82
CA GLY A 150 23.62 -9.38 -21.31
C GLY A 150 23.47 -9.38 -19.78
N THR A 151 24.00 -8.38 -19.09
CA THR A 151 23.76 -8.16 -17.66
C THR A 151 22.61 -7.17 -17.44
N LEU A 152 22.08 -7.15 -16.22
CA LEU A 152 21.06 -6.21 -15.77
C LEU A 152 21.63 -5.39 -14.61
N VAL A 153 21.58 -4.07 -14.73
CA VAL A 153 21.89 -3.16 -13.62
C VAL A 153 20.57 -2.72 -12.96
N MET A 154 20.40 -3.04 -11.69
CA MET A 154 19.25 -2.64 -10.88
C MET A 154 19.64 -1.47 -9.98
N ASP A 155 19.13 -0.29 -10.29
CA ASP A 155 19.33 0.93 -9.50
C ASP A 155 18.06 1.22 -8.69
N ILE A 156 18.16 1.14 -7.36
CA ILE A 156 17.03 1.25 -6.45
C ILE A 156 17.30 2.33 -5.39
N TYR A 157 16.54 3.41 -5.46
CA TYR A 157 16.54 4.52 -4.51
C TYR A 157 15.33 4.46 -3.59
N HIS A 158 15.56 4.66 -2.30
CA HIS A 158 14.52 4.94 -1.31
C HIS A 158 14.80 6.26 -0.60
N GLU A 159 13.72 6.99 -0.33
CA GLU A 159 13.69 8.10 0.60
C GLU A 159 12.70 7.77 1.71
N VAL A 160 13.17 7.88 2.95
CA VAL A 160 12.42 7.53 4.15
C VAL A 160 12.30 8.73 5.07
N VAL A 161 11.17 8.81 5.77
CA VAL A 161 10.98 9.65 6.96
C VAL A 161 10.77 8.70 8.13
N ALA A 162 11.65 8.74 9.12
CA ALA A 162 11.52 7.95 10.34
C ALA A 162 10.33 8.47 11.18
N ARG A 163 9.45 7.57 11.61
CA ARG A 163 8.38 7.81 12.60
C ARG A 163 8.78 7.31 13.98
N GLN A 164 9.66 6.32 14.01
CA GLN A 164 10.29 5.76 15.19
C GLN A 164 11.80 5.64 14.93
N GLU A 165 12.57 5.29 15.94
CA GLU A 165 14.00 5.01 15.73
C GLU A 165 14.17 3.86 14.71
N CYS A 166 14.94 4.11 13.64
CA CYS A 166 15.16 3.14 12.56
C CYS A 166 16.65 2.93 12.34
N ALA A 167 17.16 1.74 12.66
CA ALA A 167 18.55 1.37 12.37
C ALA A 167 18.69 0.52 11.11
N GLN A 168 17.62 -0.11 10.64
CA GLN A 168 17.71 -1.15 9.62
C GLN A 168 16.44 -1.25 8.75
N PHE A 169 16.63 -1.50 7.46
CA PHE A 169 15.57 -1.72 6.49
C PHE A 169 15.78 -3.05 5.77
N HIS A 170 14.77 -3.92 5.79
CA HIS A 170 14.81 -5.22 5.12
C HIS A 170 14.25 -5.12 3.69
N HIS A 171 14.99 -5.68 2.74
CA HIS A 171 14.63 -5.70 1.33
C HIS A 171 14.99 -7.05 0.69
N HIS A 172 14.39 -7.33 -0.46
CA HIS A 172 14.76 -8.47 -1.30
C HIS A 172 14.80 -8.05 -2.77
N ILE A 173 15.60 -8.77 -3.54
CA ILE A 173 15.48 -8.84 -5.00
C ILE A 173 14.92 -10.22 -5.32
N ASP A 174 13.79 -10.31 -6.01
CA ASP A 174 13.18 -11.60 -6.36
C ASP A 174 12.70 -11.67 -7.82
N THR A 175 12.37 -12.90 -8.26
CA THR A 175 11.76 -13.17 -9.58
C THR A 175 10.26 -12.82 -9.62
N GLY A 176 9.70 -12.32 -8.52
CA GLY A 176 8.31 -11.93 -8.36
C GLY A 176 7.36 -13.09 -8.62
N MET A 177 6.46 -12.87 -9.58
CA MET A 177 5.46 -13.85 -9.96
C MET A 177 6.01 -15.01 -10.80
N ASP A 178 7.21 -14.88 -11.35
CA ASP A 178 7.81 -15.90 -12.20
C ASP A 178 8.36 -17.06 -11.37
N LYS A 179 7.74 -18.23 -11.55
CA LYS A 179 8.05 -19.46 -10.83
C LYS A 179 8.64 -20.54 -11.74
N ARG A 180 9.07 -20.18 -12.95
CA ARG A 180 9.76 -21.11 -13.84
C ARG A 180 11.02 -21.66 -13.17
N VAL A 181 11.39 -22.89 -13.50
CA VAL A 181 12.62 -23.52 -13.00
C VAL A 181 13.86 -22.75 -13.47
N THR A 182 13.78 -22.14 -14.65
CA THR A 182 14.84 -21.35 -15.29
C THR A 182 14.92 -19.90 -14.78
N ALA A 183 13.91 -19.42 -14.04
CA ALA A 183 13.92 -18.09 -13.46
C ALA A 183 14.88 -18.05 -12.27
N CYS A 184 16.03 -17.39 -12.46
CA CYS A 184 17.04 -17.23 -11.44
C CYS A 184 17.61 -15.81 -11.40
N ILE A 185 17.99 -15.35 -10.21
CA ILE A 185 18.63 -14.06 -9.96
C ILE A 185 19.93 -14.31 -9.21
N ARG A 186 21.01 -13.82 -9.79
CA ARG A 186 22.37 -13.97 -9.27
C ARG A 186 23.13 -12.69 -9.52
N LEU A 187 23.83 -12.21 -8.50
CA LEU A 187 24.84 -11.18 -8.68
C LEU A 187 25.92 -11.70 -9.64
N VAL A 188 26.42 -10.84 -10.53
CA VAL A 188 27.45 -11.25 -11.51
C VAL A 188 28.78 -11.59 -10.84
N SER A 189 29.03 -11.03 -9.65
CA SER A 189 30.07 -11.41 -8.70
C SER A 189 29.59 -11.14 -7.27
N PRO A 190 30.21 -11.72 -6.23
CA PRO A 190 29.79 -11.53 -4.84
C PRO A 190 29.74 -10.04 -4.41
N ASP A 191 30.62 -9.21 -4.97
CA ASP A 191 30.75 -7.80 -4.64
C ASP A 191 30.13 -6.87 -5.71
N ALA A 192 29.27 -7.39 -6.60
CA ALA A 192 28.65 -6.63 -7.68
C ALA A 192 27.49 -5.74 -7.20
N TYR A 193 27.75 -4.93 -6.18
CA TYR A 193 26.79 -4.02 -5.58
C TYR A 193 27.46 -2.75 -5.05
N GLU A 194 26.71 -1.65 -5.01
CA GLU A 194 27.11 -0.39 -4.38
C GLU A 194 25.96 0.15 -3.53
N ILE A 195 26.29 0.91 -2.48
CA ILE A 195 25.32 1.68 -1.70
C ILE A 195 25.86 3.07 -1.38
N GLU A 196 25.02 4.08 -1.59
CA GLU A 196 25.31 5.47 -1.25
C GLU A 196 24.16 6.09 -0.44
N GLY A 197 24.51 6.88 0.57
CA GLY A 197 23.58 7.80 1.22
C GLY A 197 23.48 9.08 0.38
N THR A 198 22.28 9.51 0.04
CA THR A 198 22.02 10.60 -0.90
C THR A 198 21.39 11.84 -0.25
N LEU A 199 20.73 11.66 0.91
CA LEU A 199 20.10 12.73 1.69
C LEU A 199 20.51 12.54 3.16
N GLU A 200 20.88 13.63 3.84
CA GLU A 200 21.42 13.60 5.21
C GLU A 200 22.62 12.64 5.40
N SER A 201 23.39 12.39 4.32
CA SER A 201 24.52 11.45 4.30
C SER A 201 25.74 11.92 5.07
N SER A 202 25.78 13.19 5.48
CA SER A 202 26.79 13.71 6.42
C SER A 202 26.54 13.27 7.87
N ARG A 203 25.30 12.87 8.20
CA ARG A 203 24.89 12.45 9.53
C ARG A 203 24.77 10.94 9.66
N HIS A 204 24.30 10.28 8.60
CA HIS A 204 24.03 8.86 8.60
C HIS A 204 24.79 8.17 7.48
N ARG A 205 25.35 6.99 7.78
CA ARG A 205 25.99 6.12 6.80
C ARG A 205 25.12 4.90 6.56
N ALA A 206 24.91 4.56 5.30
CA ALA A 206 24.25 3.32 4.91
C ALA A 206 25.28 2.24 4.56
N THR A 207 25.02 1.01 5.00
CA THR A 207 25.76 -0.19 4.60
C THR A 207 24.80 -1.30 4.19
N LEU A 208 25.28 -2.24 3.37
CA LEU A 208 24.52 -3.42 2.95
C LEU A 208 25.04 -4.67 3.65
N GLU A 209 24.12 -5.51 4.10
CA GLU A 209 24.38 -6.85 4.61
C GLU A 209 23.45 -7.84 3.92
N PHE A 210 23.99 -8.89 3.33
CA PHE A 210 23.20 -9.91 2.65
C PHE A 210 22.87 -11.07 3.59
N GLU A 211 21.64 -11.55 3.52
CA GLU A 211 21.24 -12.82 4.12
C GLU A 211 21.49 -13.99 3.15
N GLN A 212 21.29 -15.21 3.63
CA GLN A 212 21.37 -16.39 2.77
C GLN A 212 20.28 -16.35 1.70
N GLY A 213 20.68 -16.15 0.45
CA GLY A 213 19.79 -16.14 -0.70
C GLY A 213 19.44 -17.52 -1.25
N THR A 214 18.43 -17.53 -2.12
CA THR A 214 18.07 -18.66 -2.99
C THR A 214 18.30 -18.26 -4.45
N ASP A 215 18.15 -19.19 -5.39
CA ASP A 215 18.17 -18.86 -6.82
C ASP A 215 17.08 -17.85 -7.23
N ARG A 216 16.04 -17.64 -6.40
CA ARG A 216 14.89 -16.78 -6.73
C ARG A 216 14.81 -15.51 -5.92
N GLU A 217 15.57 -15.42 -4.84
CA GLU A 217 15.44 -14.35 -3.86
C GLU A 217 16.81 -14.04 -3.25
N ILE A 218 17.19 -12.77 -3.27
CA ILE A 218 18.38 -12.24 -2.61
C ILE A 218 17.90 -11.28 -1.52
N PRO A 219 17.71 -11.75 -0.27
CA PRO A 219 17.37 -10.90 0.86
C PRO A 219 18.60 -10.12 1.36
N TYR A 220 18.39 -8.87 1.75
CA TYR A 220 19.44 -8.00 2.27
C TYR A 220 18.89 -6.90 3.19
N PHE A 221 19.73 -6.47 4.12
CA PHE A 221 19.47 -5.33 4.99
C PHE A 221 20.26 -4.11 4.54
N VAL A 222 19.62 -2.95 4.66
CA VAL A 222 20.29 -1.66 4.70
C VAL A 222 20.37 -1.21 6.15
N THR A 223 21.58 -1.17 6.70
CA THR A 223 21.83 -0.66 8.05
C THR A 223 22.22 0.80 7.96
N VAL A 224 21.68 1.62 8.85
CA VAL A 224 21.93 3.07 8.94
C VAL A 224 22.54 3.38 10.31
N ASP A 225 23.75 3.95 10.30
CA ASP A 225 24.50 4.29 11.50
C ASP A 225 24.98 5.76 11.47
N PRO A 226 24.71 6.56 12.52
CA PRO A 226 23.79 6.31 13.62
C PRO A 226 22.33 6.08 13.13
N PRO A 227 21.49 5.38 13.92
CA PRO A 227 20.08 5.16 13.58
C PRO A 227 19.32 6.47 13.35
N LEU A 228 18.30 6.43 12.48
CA LEU A 228 17.42 7.56 12.25
C LEU A 228 16.51 7.78 13.47
N LEU A 229 16.42 9.01 13.94
CA LEU A 229 15.51 9.43 14.99
C LEU A 229 14.14 9.85 14.41
N PRO A 230 13.06 9.86 15.21
CA PRO A 230 11.75 10.29 14.74
C PRO A 230 11.78 11.68 14.09
N GLY A 231 11.24 11.77 12.87
CA GLY A 231 11.19 12.98 12.05
C GLY A 231 12.38 13.15 11.10
N GLU A 232 13.46 12.38 11.25
CA GLU A 232 14.61 12.46 10.36
C GLU A 232 14.28 11.87 8.99
N ARG A 233 14.93 12.44 7.97
CA ARG A 233 14.79 12.03 6.57
C ARG A 233 16.10 11.48 6.08
N PHE A 234 16.05 10.34 5.41
CA PHE A 234 17.24 9.73 4.86
C PHE A 234 16.96 9.17 3.48
N GLY A 235 17.93 9.33 2.59
CA GLY A 235 17.87 8.82 1.23
C GLY A 235 19.04 7.88 1.02
N TYR A 236 18.78 6.71 0.46
CA TYR A 236 19.83 5.77 0.08
C TYR A 236 19.53 5.14 -1.27
N ARG A 237 20.60 4.96 -2.05
CA ARG A 237 20.55 4.34 -3.36
C ARG A 237 21.43 3.11 -3.36
N ARG A 238 20.93 2.05 -3.99
CA ARG A 238 21.65 0.78 -4.14
C ARG A 238 21.70 0.43 -5.61
N GLU A 239 22.87 0.01 -6.06
CA GLU A 239 23.07 -0.49 -7.40
C GLU A 239 23.49 -1.95 -7.31
N PHE A 240 22.88 -2.83 -8.10
CA PHE A 240 23.24 -4.24 -8.20
C PHE A 240 23.46 -4.60 -9.66
N THR A 241 24.50 -5.38 -9.96
CA THR A 241 24.67 -5.99 -11.28
C THR A 241 24.34 -7.47 -11.20
N VAL A 242 23.29 -7.90 -11.91
CA VAL A 242 22.77 -9.27 -11.92
C VAL A 242 22.72 -9.85 -13.34
N ASN A 243 22.48 -11.16 -13.46
CA ASN A 243 22.16 -11.77 -14.75
C ASN A 243 20.87 -11.16 -15.33
N ASN A 244 20.83 -10.92 -16.65
CA ASN A 244 19.59 -10.47 -17.28
C ASN A 244 18.59 -11.62 -17.41
N PHE A 245 17.36 -11.38 -16.97
CA PHE A 245 16.21 -12.27 -17.14
C PHE A 245 15.06 -11.63 -17.93
N PHE A 246 15.24 -10.42 -18.44
CA PHE A 246 14.27 -9.73 -19.29
C PHE A 246 14.44 -10.15 -20.76
N PRO A 247 13.37 -10.63 -21.44
CA PRO A 247 13.40 -10.94 -22.86
C PRO A 247 13.50 -9.66 -23.69
N LEU A 248 14.37 -9.66 -24.70
CA LEU A 248 14.57 -8.52 -25.60
C LEU A 248 13.88 -8.70 -26.94
N LYS A 249 13.47 -9.93 -27.27
CA LYS A 249 12.80 -10.28 -28.53
C LYS A 249 11.51 -11.03 -28.26
N ARG A 250 10.53 -10.87 -29.14
CA ARG A 250 9.25 -11.60 -29.04
C ARG A 250 9.39 -13.12 -29.04
N ALA A 251 10.34 -13.67 -29.80
CA ALA A 251 10.60 -15.12 -29.82
C ALA A 251 11.13 -15.65 -28.47
N GLU A 252 11.94 -14.85 -27.76
CA GLU A 252 12.43 -15.21 -26.42
C GLU A 252 11.26 -15.25 -25.43
N LEU A 253 10.42 -14.22 -25.46
CA LEU A 253 9.23 -14.13 -24.61
C LEU A 253 8.23 -15.27 -24.89
N ALA A 254 7.96 -15.58 -26.15
CA ALA A 254 7.05 -16.67 -26.51
C ALA A 254 7.54 -18.01 -25.95
N ARG A 255 8.84 -18.33 -26.11
CA ARG A 255 9.44 -19.53 -25.53
C ARG A 255 9.31 -19.56 -24.01
N MET A 256 9.55 -18.43 -23.33
CA MET A 256 9.41 -18.34 -21.87
C MET A 256 7.96 -18.58 -21.42
N ALA A 257 6.97 -18.13 -22.19
CA ALA A 257 5.56 -18.23 -21.85
C ALA A 257 4.98 -19.65 -21.98
N ASP A 258 5.68 -20.53 -22.70
CA ASP A 258 5.37 -21.96 -22.83
C ASP A 258 5.99 -22.80 -21.69
N GLU A 259 6.86 -22.22 -20.87
CA GLU A 259 7.49 -22.92 -19.74
C GLU A 259 6.54 -22.96 -18.52
N GLU A 260 6.52 -24.11 -17.83
CA GLU A 260 5.76 -24.27 -16.59
C GLU A 260 6.25 -23.29 -15.51
N GLY A 261 5.30 -22.61 -14.87
CA GLY A 261 5.58 -21.59 -13.85
C GLY A 261 5.66 -20.16 -14.38
N PHE A 262 5.47 -19.94 -15.68
CA PHE A 262 5.28 -18.60 -16.22
C PHE A 262 4.03 -17.92 -15.62
N PRO A 263 4.05 -16.62 -15.32
CA PRO A 263 2.89 -15.95 -14.72
C PRO A 263 1.72 -15.88 -15.72
N GLU A 264 0.63 -16.60 -15.46
CA GLU A 264 -0.58 -16.54 -16.29
C GLU A 264 -1.17 -15.13 -16.37
N GLN A 265 -0.96 -14.34 -15.32
CA GLN A 265 -1.36 -12.94 -15.27
C GLN A 265 -0.65 -12.05 -16.30
N TYR A 266 0.47 -12.52 -16.86
CA TYR A 266 1.19 -11.79 -17.91
C TYR A 266 0.64 -12.13 -19.31
N LYS A 267 -0.30 -13.07 -19.41
CA LYS A 267 -1.07 -13.38 -20.62
C LYS A 267 -2.38 -12.60 -20.57
N VAL A 268 -2.43 -11.44 -21.25
CA VAL A 268 -3.58 -10.53 -21.18
C VAL A 268 -4.08 -10.19 -22.57
N ASP A 269 -5.39 -10.30 -22.78
CA ASP A 269 -6.06 -9.99 -24.06
C ASP A 269 -5.42 -10.70 -25.27
N GLY A 270 -5.04 -11.97 -25.09
CA GLY A 270 -4.38 -12.78 -26.12
C GLY A 270 -2.95 -12.38 -26.44
N ARG A 271 -2.32 -11.51 -25.63
CA ARG A 271 -0.92 -11.11 -25.74
C ARG A 271 -0.12 -11.61 -24.55
N ILE A 272 1.17 -11.77 -24.76
CA ILE A 272 2.12 -12.20 -23.74
C ILE A 272 3.00 -11.00 -23.41
N TYR A 273 3.13 -10.72 -22.12
CA TYR A 273 3.96 -9.65 -21.59
C TYR A 273 5.04 -10.22 -20.67
N TYR A 274 6.05 -9.42 -20.36
CA TYR A 274 6.96 -9.68 -19.26
C TYR A 274 7.38 -8.37 -18.60
N GLY A 275 7.92 -8.43 -17.40
CA GLY A 275 8.13 -7.20 -16.67
C GLY A 275 8.62 -7.35 -15.24
N ARG A 276 8.56 -6.24 -14.51
CA ARG A 276 9.03 -6.14 -13.13
C ARG A 276 7.86 -5.93 -12.18
N VAL A 277 7.95 -6.55 -11.02
CA VAL A 277 7.03 -6.35 -9.89
C VAL A 277 7.64 -5.42 -8.84
N TRP A 278 6.77 -4.79 -8.05
CA TRP A 278 7.13 -4.07 -6.84
C TRP A 278 6.05 -4.25 -5.78
N ASP A 279 6.44 -4.78 -4.62
CA ASP A 279 5.53 -4.98 -3.50
C ASP A 279 5.52 -3.78 -2.56
N VAL A 280 4.32 -3.33 -2.19
CA VAL A 280 4.10 -2.18 -1.32
C VAL A 280 3.59 -2.67 0.03
N PHE A 281 4.51 -3.02 0.92
CA PHE A 281 4.17 -3.45 2.31
C PHE A 281 4.14 -2.29 3.32
N TYR A 282 4.77 -1.16 2.98
CA TYR A 282 4.85 0.02 3.83
C TYR A 282 4.08 1.18 3.20
N GLU A 283 3.71 2.17 4.01
CA GLU A 283 3.15 3.41 3.50
C GLU A 283 4.17 4.08 2.56
N MET A 284 3.72 4.43 1.35
CA MET A 284 4.55 5.11 0.36
C MET A 284 3.81 6.29 -0.28
N GLU A 285 4.50 7.40 -0.51
CA GLU A 285 3.92 8.55 -1.22
C GLU A 285 4.07 8.41 -2.74
N SER A 286 5.13 7.75 -3.23
CA SER A 286 5.35 7.55 -4.66
C SER A 286 6.27 6.37 -5.00
N ILE A 287 5.97 5.69 -6.10
CA ILE A 287 6.84 4.71 -6.75
C ILE A 287 7.08 5.09 -8.22
N LEU A 288 8.31 4.91 -8.68
CA LEU A 288 8.69 4.94 -10.09
C LEU A 288 9.39 3.64 -10.43
N LEU A 289 8.77 2.82 -11.26
CA LEU A 289 9.39 1.63 -11.86
C LEU A 289 9.80 1.96 -13.28
N SER A 290 11.03 1.62 -13.68
CA SER A 290 11.44 1.75 -15.07
C SER A 290 12.29 0.58 -15.57
N ILE A 291 12.16 0.31 -16.86
CA ILE A 291 13.00 -0.64 -17.60
C ILE A 291 13.61 0.12 -18.78
N HIS A 292 14.93 0.22 -18.78
CA HIS A 292 15.77 0.84 -19.80
C HIS A 292 16.33 -0.24 -20.70
N PHE A 293 15.99 -0.15 -21.98
CA PHE A 293 16.39 -1.10 -23.00
C PHE A 293 17.58 -0.58 -23.79
N PRO A 294 18.49 -1.46 -24.24
CA PRO A 294 19.60 -1.06 -25.08
C PRO A 294 19.10 -0.52 -26.42
N ARG A 295 19.91 0.32 -27.06
CA ARG A 295 19.63 0.88 -28.40
C ARG A 295 19.10 -0.18 -29.36
N LYS A 296 18.15 0.22 -30.20
CA LYS A 296 17.49 -0.60 -31.24
C LYS A 296 16.51 -1.66 -30.72
N THR A 297 16.33 -1.80 -29.41
CA THR A 297 15.24 -2.64 -28.88
C THR A 297 13.91 -1.95 -29.15
N THR A 298 13.03 -2.62 -29.88
CA THR A 298 11.67 -2.15 -30.15
C THR A 298 10.71 -2.77 -29.14
N ILE A 299 9.87 -1.92 -28.56
CA ILE A 299 8.82 -2.33 -27.64
C ILE A 299 7.49 -2.11 -28.35
N ARG A 300 6.78 -3.22 -28.56
CA ARG A 300 5.52 -3.27 -29.29
C ARG A 300 4.36 -2.76 -28.45
N SER A 301 4.33 -3.13 -27.16
CA SER A 301 3.30 -2.66 -26.24
C SER A 301 3.79 -2.63 -24.79
N LYS A 302 3.06 -1.90 -23.94
CA LYS A 302 3.30 -1.77 -22.50
C LYS A 302 1.97 -1.92 -21.75
N ARG A 303 2.03 -2.38 -20.51
CA ARG A 303 0.88 -2.53 -19.63
C ARG A 303 1.31 -2.36 -18.18
N ALA A 304 0.37 -2.01 -17.31
CA ALA A 304 0.54 -2.11 -15.87
C ALA A 304 -0.56 -2.98 -15.27
N LEU A 305 -0.27 -3.67 -14.17
CA LEU A 305 -1.24 -4.43 -13.39
C LEU A 305 -1.04 -4.13 -11.91
N ALA A 306 -2.12 -4.10 -11.14
CA ALA A 306 -2.10 -3.94 -9.70
C ALA A 306 -2.88 -5.07 -9.03
N TYR A 307 -2.27 -5.73 -8.05
CA TYR A 307 -2.85 -6.86 -7.32
C TYR A 307 -2.91 -6.57 -5.84
N ALA A 308 -3.95 -7.04 -5.16
CA ALA A 308 -3.89 -7.20 -3.72
C ALA A 308 -3.02 -8.42 -3.38
N ILE A 309 -2.00 -8.26 -2.53
CA ILE A 309 -1.00 -9.30 -2.23
C ILE A 309 -1.67 -10.52 -1.59
N ALA A 310 -2.59 -10.30 -0.64
CA ALA A 310 -3.23 -11.36 0.13
C ALA A 310 -4.12 -12.28 -0.73
N SER A 311 -4.96 -11.69 -1.58
CA SER A 311 -5.92 -12.44 -2.41
C SER A 311 -5.36 -12.83 -3.78
N ARG A 312 -4.26 -12.20 -4.22
CA ARG A 312 -3.70 -12.28 -5.59
C ARG A 312 -4.73 -11.93 -6.67
N THR A 313 -5.76 -11.18 -6.32
CA THR A 313 -6.78 -10.71 -7.26
C THR A 313 -6.35 -9.38 -7.88
N VAL A 314 -6.62 -9.23 -9.18
CA VAL A 314 -6.43 -7.95 -9.87
C VAL A 314 -7.35 -6.91 -9.24
N ASN A 315 -6.79 -5.77 -8.84
CA ASN A 315 -7.57 -4.59 -8.50
C ASN A 315 -7.84 -3.82 -9.80
N THR A 316 -9.06 -3.94 -10.33
CA THR A 316 -9.43 -3.38 -11.64
C THR A 316 -9.27 -1.86 -11.68
N VAL A 317 -9.79 -1.15 -10.66
CA VAL A 317 -9.75 0.32 -10.60
C VAL A 317 -8.31 0.81 -10.55
N GLU A 318 -7.49 0.19 -9.70
CA GLU A 318 -6.08 0.57 -9.56
C GLU A 318 -5.27 0.22 -10.81
N THR A 319 -5.60 -0.90 -11.46
CA THR A 319 -5.01 -1.30 -12.74
C THR A 319 -5.35 -0.30 -13.85
N GLU A 320 -6.59 0.12 -13.97
CA GLU A 320 -7.01 1.15 -14.93
C GLU A 320 -6.27 2.47 -14.69
N ARG A 321 -6.17 2.92 -13.43
CA ARG A 321 -5.39 4.09 -13.05
C ARG A 321 -3.93 3.97 -13.50
N CYS A 322 -3.30 2.82 -13.23
CA CYS A 322 -1.91 2.58 -13.62
C CYS A 322 -1.69 2.56 -15.13
N ASN A 323 -2.69 2.20 -15.94
CA ASN A 323 -2.59 2.21 -17.40
C ASN A 323 -2.90 3.57 -18.05
N SER A 324 -3.25 4.59 -17.25
CA SER A 324 -3.42 5.95 -17.74
C SER A 324 -2.12 6.53 -18.31
N ALA A 325 -2.22 7.47 -19.25
CA ALA A 325 -1.07 8.14 -19.86
C ALA A 325 -0.20 8.91 -18.84
N GLU A 326 -0.79 9.32 -17.71
CA GLU A 326 -0.07 9.98 -16.62
C GLU A 326 0.85 9.02 -15.85
N CYS A 327 0.44 7.75 -15.73
CA CYS A 327 1.14 6.74 -14.95
C CYS A 327 2.09 5.90 -15.81
N LEU A 328 1.66 5.46 -16.99
CA LEU A 328 2.39 4.49 -17.81
C LEU A 328 2.90 5.12 -19.12
N SER A 329 4.22 5.25 -19.26
CA SER A 329 4.86 5.86 -20.42
C SER A 329 5.84 4.92 -21.13
N ILE A 330 6.03 5.18 -22.42
CA ILE A 330 7.20 4.73 -23.17
C ILE A 330 7.88 5.97 -23.72
N GLU A 331 9.15 6.13 -23.38
CA GLU A 331 9.96 7.28 -23.77
C GLU A 331 11.17 6.76 -24.57
N GLU A 332 11.60 7.52 -25.57
CA GLU A 332 12.87 7.28 -26.26
C GLU A 332 13.83 8.38 -25.82
N SER A 333 14.95 7.97 -25.22
CA SER A 333 15.95 8.93 -24.75
C SER A 333 16.63 9.58 -25.96
N PRO A 334 16.56 10.91 -26.11
CA PRO A 334 17.03 11.60 -27.32
C PRO A 334 18.55 11.49 -27.52
N ASP A 335 19.32 11.43 -26.44
CA ASP A 335 20.79 11.46 -26.51
C ASP A 335 21.40 10.07 -26.78
N ILE A 336 20.70 9.03 -26.33
CA ILE A 336 21.23 7.67 -26.32
C ILE A 336 20.37 6.66 -27.06
N GLY A 337 19.21 7.02 -27.62
CA GLY A 337 18.34 6.11 -28.38
C GLY A 337 17.91 4.86 -27.60
N GLU A 338 17.98 4.92 -26.27
CA GLU A 338 17.47 3.89 -25.37
C GLU A 338 15.96 4.08 -25.20
N ARG A 339 15.20 2.99 -25.21
CA ARG A 339 13.78 3.04 -24.87
C ARG A 339 13.61 2.81 -23.39
N ILE A 340 12.70 3.56 -22.78
CA ILE A 340 12.41 3.49 -21.35
C ILE A 340 10.91 3.27 -21.21
N VAL A 341 10.53 2.12 -20.64
CA VAL A 341 9.15 1.88 -20.20
C VAL A 341 9.07 2.23 -18.73
N SER A 342 8.12 3.09 -18.33
CA SER A 342 8.01 3.58 -16.96
C SER A 342 6.60 3.49 -16.42
N LEU A 343 6.47 3.13 -15.14
CA LEU A 343 5.25 3.20 -14.35
C LEU A 343 5.48 4.14 -13.16
N ARG A 344 4.72 5.23 -13.12
CA ARG A 344 4.72 6.24 -12.06
C ARG A 344 3.41 6.14 -11.30
N VAL A 345 3.48 5.78 -10.02
CA VAL A 345 2.28 5.69 -9.17
C VAL A 345 2.44 6.62 -7.99
N ARG A 346 1.52 7.59 -7.89
CA ARG A 346 1.37 8.44 -6.70
C ARG A 346 0.45 7.76 -5.71
N ARG A 347 0.81 7.80 -4.43
CA ARG A 347 0.10 7.19 -3.30
C ARG A 347 -0.33 5.76 -3.64
N PRO A 348 0.63 4.85 -3.90
CA PRO A 348 0.27 3.45 -4.13
C PRO A 348 -0.53 2.90 -2.94
N LEU A 349 -1.49 2.03 -3.26
CA LEU A 349 -2.18 1.24 -2.27
C LEU A 349 -1.17 0.31 -1.63
N MET A 350 -1.25 0.22 -0.31
CA MET A 350 -0.40 -0.68 0.45
C MET A 350 -1.05 -2.06 0.49
N ASN A 351 -0.26 -3.09 0.79
CA ASN A 351 -0.56 -4.51 0.56
C ASN A 351 -0.93 -4.81 -0.90
N HIS A 352 -0.37 -4.03 -1.83
CA HIS A 352 -0.53 -4.24 -3.26
C HIS A 352 0.81 -4.47 -3.94
N GLN A 353 0.77 -5.27 -5.01
CA GLN A 353 1.86 -5.50 -5.92
C GLN A 353 1.59 -4.74 -7.22
N TYR A 354 2.56 -3.93 -7.65
CA TYR A 354 2.51 -3.17 -8.89
C TYR A 354 3.43 -3.82 -9.93
N VAL A 355 2.89 -4.09 -11.11
CA VAL A 355 3.61 -4.79 -12.17
C VAL A 355 3.73 -3.89 -13.39
N LEU A 356 4.96 -3.60 -13.80
CA LEU A 356 5.28 -2.91 -15.05
C LEU A 356 5.62 -3.93 -16.13
N LEU A 357 4.78 -4.01 -17.16
CA LEU A 357 4.84 -5.01 -18.22
C LEU A 357 5.16 -4.38 -19.58
N TYR A 358 5.86 -5.15 -20.41
CA TYR A 358 6.13 -4.81 -21.81
C TYR A 358 6.08 -6.05 -22.71
N GLU A 359 5.86 -5.80 -24.00
CA GLU A 359 5.93 -6.78 -25.09
C GLU A 359 7.04 -6.30 -26.04
N PRO A 360 8.18 -7.04 -26.19
CA PRO A 360 9.16 -6.75 -27.22
C PRO A 360 8.58 -7.06 -28.61
N ASP A 361 9.10 -6.42 -29.65
CA ASP A 361 8.69 -6.67 -31.04
C ASP A 361 9.21 -8.00 -31.60
#